data_AF-A0A9E0ATG2-F1
#
_entry.id   AF-A0A9E0ATG2-F1
#
_cell.length_a   1.000
_cell.length_b   1.000
_cell.length_c   1.000
_cell.angle_alpha   90.00
_cell.angle_beta   90.00
_cell.angle_gamma   90.00
#
_symmetry.space_group_name_H-M   'P 1'
#
loop_
_entity.id
_entity.type
_entity.pdbx_description
1 polymer ?
#
loop_
_entity_poly.entity_id
_entity_poly.type
_entity_poly.pdbx_seq_one_letter_code
_entity_poly.pdbx_strand_id
1 'polypeptide(L)'
;MRLRTENIHEYRLKCNTVAQITLDDDFNVPDTKDDIELIVKEWGNVQTDSVKVNKDKAAVDGELKFSLLYIGASSDSERMQPVKMTGKMSFSENVNLSGDCTGDYVTCQASIEDLSIKAINSRKISVKAIVTLKLICESLQDIQMITGVDETENTDIQQLKEELEFVQLAVNQRDNFRIRENVSLPAGKPEIQEIIWDDVDVRNLNTRLADDGLKLAGDLDIFVMYIGNGETGNVQWYETTASFEGSLDISGCNADMIPYVNFQIIGKTVEERPDLDGENRDIAVEVVLDMDVKAYEERKKDVIADIYSPSYDMEIENADTQLRCLVVRNNVSSRVSGNLQLENYADLMQI
;
A
#
# COMPACT_ATOMS: atom_id res chain seq x y z
N MET A 1 49.44 -12.34 3.33
CA MET A 1 48.75 -11.14 2.82
C MET A 1 47.27 -11.28 3.17
N ARG A 2 46.67 -10.30 3.86
CA ARG A 2 45.24 -10.30 4.18
C ARG A 2 44.59 -9.11 3.49
N LEU A 3 43.51 -9.35 2.77
CA LEU A 3 42.74 -8.30 2.13
C LEU A 3 41.78 -7.68 3.16
N ARG A 4 41.73 -6.35 3.18
CA ARG A 4 40.67 -5.60 3.85
C ARG A 4 39.48 -5.54 2.92
N THR A 5 38.34 -5.97 3.42
CA THR A 5 37.11 -6.02 2.65
C THR A 5 35.99 -5.27 3.35
N GLU A 6 35.04 -4.79 2.55
CA GLU A 6 33.82 -4.16 3.02
C GLU A 6 32.66 -4.67 2.16
N ASN A 7 31.50 -4.89 2.78
CA ASN A 7 30.33 -5.39 2.08
C ASN A 7 29.37 -4.23 1.77
N ILE A 8 28.91 -4.17 0.53
CA ILE A 8 27.76 -3.37 0.13
C ILE A 8 26.52 -4.24 0.23
N HIS A 9 25.51 -3.76 0.95
CA HIS A 9 24.21 -4.41 1.06
C HIS A 9 23.23 -3.82 0.04
N GLU A 10 22.70 -4.66 -0.86
CA GLU A 10 21.66 -4.24 -1.79
C GLU A 10 20.56 -5.29 -1.98
N TYR A 11 19.32 -4.82 -2.17
CA TYR A 11 18.25 -5.68 -2.67
C TYR A 11 18.28 -5.71 -4.19
N ARG A 12 18.49 -6.90 -4.75
CA ARG A 12 18.29 -7.16 -6.17
C ARG A 12 16.96 -7.85 -6.39
N LEU A 13 16.22 -7.37 -7.38
CA LEU A 13 15.05 -8.06 -7.89
C LEU A 13 15.50 -9.44 -8.39
N LYS A 14 15.01 -10.48 -7.74
CA LYS A 14 15.29 -11.88 -8.12
C LYS A 14 14.21 -12.40 -9.05
N CYS A 15 12.95 -12.12 -8.71
CA CYS A 15 11.83 -12.42 -9.60
C CYS A 15 10.65 -11.49 -9.36
N ASN A 16 9.82 -11.37 -10.40
CA ASN A 16 8.55 -10.68 -10.37
C ASN A 16 7.53 -11.60 -11.03
N THR A 17 6.54 -12.04 -10.27
CA THR A 17 5.49 -12.95 -10.74
C THR A 17 4.14 -12.28 -10.60
N VAL A 18 3.32 -12.40 -11.63
CA VAL A 18 1.92 -11.98 -11.60
C VAL A 18 1.05 -13.23 -11.67
N ALA A 19 0.07 -13.32 -10.79
CA ALA A 19 -0.97 -14.34 -10.79
C ALA A 19 -2.34 -13.68 -10.74
N GLN A 20 -3.33 -14.33 -11.34
CA GLN A 20 -4.73 -13.91 -11.27
C GLN A 20 -5.52 -15.00 -10.57
N ILE A 21 -6.41 -14.59 -9.67
CA ILE A 21 -7.36 -15.46 -9.00
C ILE A 21 -8.78 -15.00 -9.31
N THR A 22 -9.68 -15.95 -9.51
CA THR A 22 -11.12 -15.68 -9.64
C THR A 22 -11.80 -16.07 -8.34
N LEU A 23 -12.53 -15.11 -7.77
CA LEU A 23 -13.38 -15.29 -6.60
C LEU A 23 -14.83 -15.30 -7.08
N ASP A 24 -15.58 -16.33 -6.72
CA ASP A 24 -16.99 -16.51 -7.12
C ASP A 24 -17.75 -17.17 -5.97
N ASP A 25 -18.62 -16.41 -5.29
CA ASP A 25 -19.45 -16.93 -4.20
C ASP A 25 -20.78 -16.18 -4.11
N ASP A 26 -21.75 -16.81 -3.46
CA ASP A 26 -23.09 -16.29 -3.29
C ASP A 26 -23.35 -15.89 -1.83
N PHE A 27 -23.97 -14.72 -1.64
CA PHE A 27 -24.31 -14.20 -0.32
C PHE A 27 -25.82 -14.03 -0.17
N ASN A 28 -26.35 -14.43 0.97
CA ASN A 28 -27.74 -14.15 1.33
C ASN A 28 -27.83 -12.73 1.90
N VAL A 29 -28.91 -12.04 1.56
CA VAL A 29 -29.26 -10.77 2.20
C VAL A 29 -29.65 -11.07 3.66
N PRO A 30 -29.13 -10.34 4.66
CA PRO A 30 -29.53 -10.52 6.06
C PRO A 30 -31.01 -10.25 6.30
N ASP A 31 -31.66 -11.00 7.20
CA ASP A 31 -33.09 -10.86 7.51
C ASP A 31 -33.48 -9.48 8.09
N THR A 32 -32.49 -8.73 8.56
CA THR A 32 -32.67 -7.35 9.04
C THR A 32 -32.72 -6.31 7.93
N LYS A 33 -32.46 -6.69 6.67
CA LYS A 33 -32.39 -5.81 5.51
C LYS A 33 -33.49 -6.13 4.52
N ASP A 34 -33.98 -5.10 3.83
CA ASP A 34 -35.06 -5.22 2.84
C ASP A 34 -34.66 -6.05 1.62
N ASP A 35 -35.67 -6.46 0.85
CA ASP A 35 -35.52 -7.19 -0.40
C ASP A 35 -34.87 -6.34 -1.49
N ILE A 36 -33.92 -6.90 -2.24
CA ILE A 36 -33.24 -6.19 -3.32
C ILE A 36 -34.21 -5.93 -4.48
N GLU A 37 -34.45 -4.66 -4.79
CA GLU A 37 -35.16 -4.22 -5.99
C GLU A 37 -34.18 -3.83 -7.11
N LEU A 38 -33.20 -2.98 -6.78
CA LEU A 38 -32.24 -2.44 -7.74
C LEU A 38 -30.87 -2.26 -7.09
N ILE A 39 -29.82 -2.83 -7.68
CA ILE A 39 -28.43 -2.56 -7.30
C ILE A 39 -28.02 -1.20 -7.87
N VAL A 40 -27.49 -0.32 -7.01
CA VAL A 40 -27.13 1.06 -7.33
C VAL A 40 -25.61 1.21 -7.48
N LYS A 41 -24.85 0.65 -6.53
CA LYS A 41 -23.38 0.76 -6.52
C LYS A 41 -22.74 -0.45 -5.85
N GLU A 42 -21.58 -0.82 -6.35
CA GLU A 42 -20.70 -1.83 -5.76
C GLU A 42 -19.33 -1.23 -5.48
N TRP A 43 -18.63 -1.80 -4.50
CA TRP A 43 -17.28 -1.43 -4.15
C TRP A 43 -16.56 -2.63 -3.55
N GLY A 44 -15.26 -2.72 -3.80
CA GLY A 44 -14.42 -3.77 -3.22
C GLY A 44 -13.04 -3.26 -2.87
N ASN A 45 -12.45 -3.90 -1.88
CA ASN A 45 -11.06 -3.72 -1.49
C ASN A 45 -10.46 -5.09 -1.20
N VAL A 46 -9.25 -5.31 -1.72
CA VAL A 46 -8.51 -6.56 -1.51
C VAL A 46 -7.28 -6.27 -0.66
N GLN A 47 -7.05 -7.11 0.33
CA GLN A 47 -5.90 -7.04 1.22
C GLN A 47 -5.18 -8.39 1.27
N THR A 48 -3.86 -8.35 1.43
CA THR A 48 -3.04 -9.54 1.70
C THR A 48 -2.77 -9.61 3.19
N ASP A 49 -3.07 -10.75 3.81
CA ASP A 49 -2.89 -10.97 5.24
C ASP A 49 -1.53 -11.60 5.52
N SER A 50 -1.11 -12.56 4.69
CA SER A 50 0.20 -13.20 4.84
C SER A 50 0.78 -13.70 3.52
N VAL A 51 2.10 -13.65 3.41
CA VAL A 51 2.86 -14.23 2.30
C VAL A 51 3.93 -15.13 2.89
N LYS A 52 3.85 -16.44 2.60
CA LYS A 52 4.80 -17.44 3.10
C LYS A 52 5.49 -18.11 1.93
N VAL A 53 6.82 -17.97 1.88
CA VAL A 53 7.63 -18.55 0.82
C VAL A 53 8.13 -19.92 1.23
N ASN A 54 8.04 -20.87 0.31
CA ASN A 54 8.63 -22.19 0.41
C ASN A 54 9.26 -22.54 -0.94
N LYS A 55 10.59 -22.40 -1.01
CA LYS A 55 11.36 -22.59 -2.25
C LYS A 55 10.84 -21.71 -3.39
N ASP A 56 10.34 -22.34 -4.44
CA ASP A 56 9.83 -21.76 -5.66
C ASP A 56 8.32 -21.47 -5.60
N LYS A 57 7.72 -21.47 -4.41
CA LYS A 57 6.29 -21.17 -4.22
C LYS A 57 6.07 -20.17 -3.12
N ALA A 58 5.08 -19.29 -3.31
CA ALA A 58 4.57 -18.41 -2.28
C ALA A 58 3.09 -18.72 -2.02
N ALA A 59 2.78 -19.06 -0.79
CA ALA A 59 1.40 -19.14 -0.29
C ALA A 59 0.96 -17.73 0.12
N VAL A 60 -0.05 -17.20 -0.55
CA VAL A 60 -0.64 -15.89 -0.31
C VAL A 60 -2.03 -16.08 0.28
N ASP A 61 -2.19 -15.65 1.52
CA ASP A 61 -3.49 -15.58 2.20
C ASP A 61 -3.98 -14.13 2.20
N GLY A 62 -5.26 -13.91 1.92
CA GLY A 62 -5.86 -12.58 1.92
C GLY A 62 -7.38 -12.60 1.94
N GLU A 63 -7.96 -11.40 1.88
CA GLU A 63 -9.40 -11.20 1.92
C GLU A 63 -9.83 -10.12 0.93
N LEU A 64 -10.87 -10.40 0.16
CA LEU A 64 -11.66 -9.40 -0.56
C LEU A 64 -12.83 -8.98 0.32
N LYS A 65 -12.89 -7.71 0.68
CA LYS A 65 -14.06 -7.09 1.31
C LYS A 65 -14.86 -6.36 0.24
N PHE A 66 -16.18 -6.50 0.24
CA PHE A 66 -17.05 -5.81 -0.68
C PHE A 66 -18.20 -5.10 0.04
N SER A 67 -18.70 -4.05 -0.59
CA SER A 67 -19.88 -3.30 -0.19
C SER A 67 -20.82 -3.14 -1.39
N LEU A 68 -22.12 -3.24 -1.12
CA LEU A 68 -23.20 -3.13 -2.08
C LEU A 68 -24.21 -2.10 -1.57
N LEU A 69 -24.56 -1.13 -2.40
CA LEU A 69 -25.67 -0.21 -2.18
C LEU A 69 -26.80 -0.61 -3.13
N TYR A 70 -27.98 -0.88 -2.59
CA TYR A 70 -29.16 -1.23 -3.36
C TYR A 70 -30.41 -0.53 -2.83
N ILE A 71 -31.47 -0.46 -3.63
CA ILE A 71 -32.78 -0.01 -3.20
C ILE A 71 -33.58 -1.18 -2.67
N GLY A 72 -34.06 -1.04 -1.43
CA GLY A 72 -34.92 -2.02 -0.77
C GLY A 72 -36.39 -1.88 -1.19
N ALA A 73 -37.04 -2.99 -1.53
CA ALA A 73 -38.48 -3.07 -1.74
C ALA A 73 -39.20 -3.15 -0.38
N SER A 74 -39.49 -2.00 0.24
CA SER A 74 -40.31 -1.96 1.45
C SER A 74 -41.80 -1.96 1.11
N SER A 75 -42.59 -2.84 1.74
CA SER A 75 -44.04 -2.90 1.56
C SER A 75 -44.80 -1.78 2.30
N ASP A 76 -44.15 -1.11 3.26
CA ASP A 76 -44.80 -0.18 4.20
C ASP A 76 -44.56 1.30 3.90
N SER A 77 -43.76 1.63 2.89
CA SER A 77 -43.54 3.04 2.50
C SER A 77 -43.47 3.20 0.98
N GLU A 78 -44.14 4.23 0.43
CA GLU A 78 -44.01 4.65 -0.98
C GLU A 78 -42.60 5.19 -1.32
N ARG A 79 -41.61 5.00 -0.44
CA ARG A 79 -40.28 5.56 -0.54
C ARG A 79 -39.26 4.46 -0.78
N MET A 80 -38.52 4.58 -1.88
CA MET A 80 -37.31 3.80 -2.14
C MET A 80 -36.25 4.14 -1.10
N GLN A 81 -35.88 3.17 -0.25
CA GLN A 81 -34.83 3.36 0.75
C GLN A 81 -33.54 2.66 0.30
N PRO A 82 -32.41 3.39 0.24
CA PRO A 82 -31.12 2.78 -0.04
C PRO A 82 -30.63 1.98 1.17
N VAL A 83 -30.10 0.78 0.91
CA VAL A 83 -29.61 -0.16 1.91
C VAL A 83 -28.17 -0.54 1.58
N LYS A 84 -27.29 -0.43 2.58
CA LYS A 84 -25.91 -0.92 2.51
C LYS A 84 -25.85 -2.39 2.89
N MET A 85 -25.16 -3.22 2.12
CA MET A 85 -24.78 -4.58 2.50
C MET A 85 -23.27 -4.73 2.34
N THR A 86 -22.63 -5.38 3.31
CA THR A 86 -21.19 -5.67 3.27
C THR A 86 -20.95 -7.16 3.36
N GLY A 87 -19.89 -7.65 2.73
CA GLY A 87 -19.47 -9.04 2.83
C GLY A 87 -17.98 -9.19 2.60
N LYS A 88 -17.49 -10.42 2.73
CA LYS A 88 -16.07 -10.73 2.58
C LYS A 88 -15.84 -12.13 2.02
N MET A 89 -14.77 -12.29 1.27
CA MET A 89 -14.33 -13.54 0.66
C MET A 89 -12.83 -13.73 0.96
N SER A 90 -12.51 -14.70 1.80
CA SER A 90 -11.12 -15.07 2.05
C SER A 90 -10.59 -15.94 0.91
N PHE A 91 -9.31 -15.79 0.57
CA PHE A 91 -8.64 -16.60 -0.43
C PHE A 91 -7.28 -17.06 0.06
N SER A 92 -6.83 -18.20 -0.46
CA SER A 92 -5.50 -18.75 -0.22
C SER A 92 -4.99 -19.33 -1.52
N GLU A 93 -3.95 -18.70 -2.09
CA GLU A 93 -3.42 -19.05 -3.41
C GLU A 93 -1.95 -19.43 -3.31
N ASN A 94 -1.53 -20.46 -4.07
CA ASN A 94 -0.13 -20.85 -4.16
C ASN A 94 0.45 -20.41 -5.50
N VAL A 95 1.19 -19.31 -5.48
CA VAL A 95 1.83 -18.74 -6.67
C VAL A 95 3.19 -19.38 -6.90
N ASN A 96 3.44 -19.89 -8.11
CA ASN A 96 4.74 -20.40 -8.50
C ASN A 96 5.68 -19.22 -8.85
N LEU A 97 6.80 -19.12 -8.15
CA LEU A 97 7.85 -18.14 -8.38
C LEU A 97 8.82 -18.66 -9.45
N SER A 98 9.53 -17.75 -10.13
CA SER A 98 10.49 -18.16 -11.18
C SER A 98 11.81 -18.72 -10.62
N GLY A 99 11.98 -18.80 -9.30
CA GLY A 99 13.16 -19.33 -8.64
C GLY A 99 12.94 -19.55 -7.15
N ASP A 100 13.89 -20.23 -6.51
CA ASP A 100 13.89 -20.44 -5.06
C ASP A 100 14.08 -19.10 -4.34
N CYS A 101 13.05 -18.63 -3.64
CA CYS A 101 13.06 -17.36 -2.91
C CYS A 101 13.13 -17.55 -1.39
N THR A 102 13.61 -18.71 -0.92
CA THR A 102 13.72 -18.98 0.51
C THR A 102 14.67 -18.00 1.18
N GLY A 103 14.17 -17.24 2.17
CA GLY A 103 14.94 -16.23 2.89
C GLY A 103 15.03 -14.87 2.19
N ASP A 104 14.44 -14.73 0.99
CA ASP A 104 14.34 -13.45 0.30
C ASP A 104 13.20 -12.59 0.87
N TYR A 105 13.31 -11.29 0.65
CA TYR A 105 12.24 -10.35 1.00
C TYR A 105 11.16 -10.39 -0.09
N VAL A 106 9.96 -10.83 0.27
CA VAL A 106 8.85 -10.99 -0.69
C VAL A 106 7.69 -10.10 -0.30
N THR A 107 7.28 -9.25 -1.24
CA THR A 107 6.09 -8.41 -1.13
C THR A 107 5.03 -8.87 -2.12
N CYS A 108 3.75 -8.79 -1.71
CA CYS A 108 2.62 -9.09 -2.58
C CYS A 108 1.69 -7.88 -2.62
N GLN A 109 1.50 -7.34 -3.82
CA GLN A 109 0.53 -6.29 -4.10
C GLN A 109 -0.72 -6.94 -4.70
N ALA A 110 -1.84 -6.83 -4.01
CA ALA A 110 -3.13 -7.30 -4.51
C ALA A 110 -3.93 -6.12 -5.08
N SER A 111 -4.60 -6.34 -6.19
CA SER A 111 -5.49 -5.35 -6.82
C SER A 111 -6.69 -6.04 -7.44
N ILE A 112 -7.84 -5.38 -7.40
CA ILE A 112 -9.05 -5.86 -8.07
C ILE A 112 -9.01 -5.38 -9.51
N GLU A 113 -9.05 -6.31 -10.45
CA GLU A 113 -9.12 -6.02 -11.88
C GLU A 113 -10.57 -5.89 -12.35
N ASP A 114 -11.44 -6.75 -11.81
CA ASP A 114 -12.88 -6.73 -12.05
C ASP A 114 -13.62 -7.14 -10.78
N LEU A 115 -14.75 -6.50 -10.51
CA LEU A 115 -15.71 -6.85 -9.49
C LEU A 115 -17.10 -6.72 -10.08
N SER A 116 -17.93 -7.75 -9.93
CA SER A 116 -19.33 -7.73 -10.36
C SER A 116 -20.21 -8.41 -9.32
N ILE A 117 -21.17 -7.64 -8.81
CA ILE A 117 -22.19 -8.08 -7.87
C ILE A 117 -23.55 -8.06 -8.57
N LYS A 118 -24.22 -9.22 -8.64
CA LYS A 118 -25.52 -9.37 -9.30
C LYS A 118 -26.54 -10.00 -8.36
N ALA A 119 -27.78 -9.48 -8.38
CA ALA A 119 -28.89 -10.13 -7.69
C ALA A 119 -29.29 -11.42 -8.43
N ILE A 120 -29.29 -12.55 -7.72
CA ILE A 120 -29.86 -13.82 -8.20
C ILE A 120 -31.38 -13.80 -8.00
N ASN A 121 -31.81 -13.29 -6.85
CA ASN A 121 -33.19 -12.96 -6.49
C ASN A 121 -33.18 -11.85 -5.41
N SER A 122 -34.34 -11.49 -4.87
CA SER A 122 -34.45 -10.40 -3.88
C SER A 122 -33.71 -10.65 -2.56
N ARG A 123 -33.30 -11.88 -2.27
CA ARG A 123 -32.64 -12.29 -1.01
C ARG A 123 -31.26 -12.91 -1.21
N LYS A 124 -30.72 -12.92 -2.43
CA LYS A 124 -29.47 -13.59 -2.74
C LYS A 124 -28.70 -12.88 -3.85
N ILE A 125 -27.43 -12.61 -3.61
CA ILE A 125 -26.49 -12.00 -4.57
C ILE A 125 -25.39 -12.98 -4.96
N SER A 126 -24.86 -12.84 -6.17
CA SER A 126 -23.65 -13.48 -6.66
C SER A 126 -22.56 -12.43 -6.75
N VAL A 127 -21.42 -12.70 -6.12
CA VAL A 127 -20.24 -11.82 -6.11
C VAL A 127 -19.13 -12.51 -6.86
N LYS A 128 -18.69 -11.89 -7.95
CA LYS A 128 -17.58 -12.35 -8.78
C LYS A 128 -16.50 -11.30 -8.81
N ALA A 129 -15.25 -11.69 -8.61
CA ALA A 129 -14.12 -10.78 -8.71
C ALA A 129 -12.92 -11.46 -9.36
N ILE A 130 -12.14 -10.67 -10.11
CA ILE A 130 -10.83 -11.05 -10.62
C ILE A 130 -9.81 -10.23 -9.84
N VAL A 131 -8.97 -10.91 -9.06
CA VAL A 131 -7.91 -10.28 -8.27
C VAL A 131 -6.57 -10.61 -8.90
N THR A 132 -5.79 -9.57 -9.17
CA THR A 132 -4.40 -9.69 -9.61
C THR A 132 -3.47 -9.59 -8.41
N LEU A 133 -2.65 -10.62 -8.21
CA LEU A 133 -1.59 -10.70 -7.22
C LEU A 133 -0.23 -10.50 -7.91
N LYS A 134 0.50 -9.47 -7.52
CA LYS A 134 1.85 -9.19 -8.02
C LYS A 134 2.86 -9.42 -6.90
N LEU A 135 3.67 -10.46 -7.04
CA LEU A 135 4.72 -10.81 -6.10
C LEU A 135 6.07 -10.30 -6.58
N ILE A 136 6.73 -9.53 -5.73
CA ILE A 136 8.07 -8.99 -5.97
C ILE A 136 9.00 -9.62 -4.95
N CYS A 137 9.97 -10.41 -5.42
CA CYS A 137 10.97 -11.05 -4.59
C CYS A 137 12.31 -10.36 -4.77
N GLU A 138 12.86 -9.86 -3.67
CA GLU A 138 14.13 -9.19 -3.60
C GLU A 138 15.10 -9.98 -2.73
N SER A 139 16.27 -10.28 -3.28
CA SER A 139 17.33 -10.99 -2.56
C SER A 139 18.34 -9.97 -2.05
N LEU A 140 18.71 -10.10 -0.77
CA LEU A 140 19.80 -9.32 -0.21
C LEU A 140 21.11 -9.89 -0.76
N GLN A 141 21.84 -9.05 -1.48
CA GLN A 141 23.17 -9.38 -1.97
C GLN A 141 24.21 -8.57 -1.21
N ASP A 142 25.24 -9.29 -0.75
CA ASP A 142 26.45 -8.72 -0.19
C ASP A 142 27.53 -8.70 -1.26
N ILE A 143 27.81 -7.51 -1.80
CA ILE A 143 28.92 -7.33 -2.73
C ILE A 143 30.14 -7.00 -1.89
N GLN A 144 31.09 -7.94 -1.86
CA GLN A 144 32.35 -7.73 -1.17
C GLN A 144 33.31 -6.93 -2.06
N MET A 145 33.75 -5.79 -1.57
CA MET A 145 34.78 -4.96 -2.20
C MET A 145 36.10 -5.05 -1.42
N ILE A 146 37.21 -5.00 -2.14
CA ILE A 146 38.54 -4.95 -1.55
C ILE A 146 38.96 -3.48 -1.42
N THR A 147 39.15 -3.02 -0.18
CA THR A 147 39.44 -1.60 0.13
C THR A 147 40.91 -1.36 0.47
N GLY A 148 41.67 -2.44 0.62
CA GLY A 148 43.10 -2.37 0.88
C GLY A 148 43.70 -3.72 1.20
N VAL A 149 45.00 -3.72 1.43
CA VAL A 149 45.76 -4.86 1.96
C VAL A 149 46.26 -4.49 3.35
N ASP A 150 46.20 -5.43 4.28
CA ASP A 150 46.91 -5.29 5.56
C ASP A 150 48.41 -5.52 5.32
N GLU A 151 49.20 -4.48 5.56
CA GLU A 151 50.65 -4.56 5.47
C GLU A 151 51.19 -5.40 6.64
N THR A 152 51.84 -6.51 6.31
CA THR A 152 52.67 -7.28 7.25
C THR A 152 54.12 -6.88 7.07
N GLU A 153 54.96 -7.02 8.11
CA GLU A 153 56.41 -6.84 7.95
C GLU A 153 56.90 -7.72 6.78
N ASN A 154 57.47 -7.10 5.74
CA ASN A 154 57.96 -7.67 4.46
C ASN A 154 57.00 -7.80 3.26
N THR A 155 55.84 -7.11 3.21
CA THR A 155 55.06 -7.03 1.95
C THR A 155 55.39 -5.76 1.14
N ASP A 156 56.17 -5.89 0.06
CA ASP A 156 56.42 -4.84 -0.94
C ASP A 156 55.26 -4.76 -1.95
N ILE A 157 54.08 -4.41 -1.46
CA ILE A 157 52.85 -4.41 -2.24
C ILE A 157 52.45 -2.97 -2.56
N GLN A 158 52.29 -2.68 -3.84
CA GLN A 158 51.85 -1.40 -4.37
C GLN A 158 50.36 -1.50 -4.75
N GLN A 159 49.57 -0.51 -4.34
CA GLN A 159 48.12 -0.48 -4.52
C GLN A 159 47.72 0.79 -5.27
N LEU A 160 46.99 0.64 -6.37
CA LEU A 160 46.26 1.73 -7.01
C LEU A 160 44.82 1.70 -6.52
N LYS A 161 44.33 2.83 -6.00
CA LYS A 161 42.96 2.96 -5.53
C LYS A 161 42.14 3.85 -6.45
N GLU A 162 40.86 3.53 -6.57
CA GLU A 162 39.85 4.39 -7.18
C GLU A 162 38.68 4.59 -6.21
N GLU A 163 38.09 5.78 -6.22
CA GLU A 163 36.89 6.08 -5.42
C GLU A 163 35.64 5.68 -6.20
N LEU A 164 34.83 4.80 -5.64
CA LEU A 164 33.52 4.42 -6.18
C LEU A 164 32.41 5.09 -5.39
N GLU A 165 31.40 5.59 -6.10
CA GLU A 165 30.15 6.12 -5.54
C GLU A 165 29.03 5.10 -5.78
N PHE A 166 28.27 4.77 -4.74
CA PHE A 166 27.18 3.80 -4.83
C PHE A 166 26.10 4.10 -3.79
N VAL A 167 24.94 3.48 -3.97
CA VAL A 167 23.80 3.54 -3.06
C VAL A 167 23.67 2.20 -2.35
N GLN A 168 23.59 2.24 -1.03
CA GLN A 168 23.42 1.07 -0.18
C GLN A 168 22.07 1.13 0.53
N LEU A 169 21.42 -0.02 0.70
CA LEU A 169 20.24 -0.11 1.55
C LEU A 169 20.65 0.02 3.02
N ALA A 170 20.07 0.98 3.73
CA ALA A 170 20.28 1.17 5.16
C ALA A 170 19.10 0.63 5.98
N VAL A 171 17.87 0.82 5.51
CA VAL A 171 16.65 0.39 6.23
C VAL A 171 15.66 -0.26 5.27
N ASN A 172 15.02 -1.33 5.73
CA ASN A 172 13.83 -1.94 5.11
C ASN A 172 12.87 -2.34 6.24
N GLN A 173 11.77 -1.61 6.36
CA GLN A 173 10.79 -1.82 7.42
C GLN A 173 9.38 -1.66 6.86
N ARG A 174 8.51 -2.59 7.26
CA ARG A 174 7.08 -2.51 6.98
C ARG A 174 6.33 -2.37 8.30
N ASP A 175 5.45 -1.39 8.38
CA ASP A 175 4.66 -1.13 9.58
C ASP A 175 3.34 -0.42 9.23
N ASN A 176 2.40 -0.45 10.15
CA ASN A 176 1.08 0.12 9.97
C ASN A 176 1.01 1.52 10.58
N PHE A 177 0.58 2.50 9.79
CA PHE A 177 0.25 3.83 10.27
C PHE A 177 -1.26 4.00 10.37
N ARG A 178 -1.75 4.47 11.51
CA ARG A 178 -3.18 4.63 11.76
C ARG A 178 -3.55 6.10 11.89
N ILE A 179 -4.43 6.55 11.02
CA ILE A 179 -5.00 7.90 10.98
C ILE A 179 -6.35 7.87 11.69
N ARG A 180 -6.62 8.86 12.54
CA ARG A 180 -7.92 9.04 13.21
C ARG A 180 -8.31 10.49 13.16
N GLU A 181 -9.34 10.78 12.38
CA GLU A 181 -9.88 12.14 12.24
C GLU A 181 -11.35 12.16 12.66
N ASN A 182 -11.82 13.33 13.07
CA ASN A 182 -13.22 13.57 13.36
C ASN A 182 -13.68 14.82 12.60
N VAL A 183 -14.73 14.68 11.79
CA VAL A 183 -15.28 15.78 11.00
C VAL A 183 -16.74 16.00 11.35
N SER A 184 -17.11 17.24 11.69
CA SER A 184 -18.49 17.58 12.04
C SER A 184 -19.29 17.98 10.80
N LEU A 185 -20.56 17.61 10.77
CA LEU A 185 -21.50 18.08 9.76
C LEU A 185 -21.70 19.61 9.84
N PRO A 186 -21.79 20.32 8.70
CA PRO A 186 -22.14 21.73 8.68
C PRO A 186 -23.52 21.99 9.30
N ALA A 187 -23.74 23.18 9.85
CA ALA A 187 -24.98 23.55 10.55
C ALA A 187 -26.26 23.40 9.70
N GLY A 188 -26.16 23.46 8.35
CA GLY A 188 -27.30 23.32 7.45
C GLY A 188 -27.71 21.87 7.13
N LYS A 189 -26.93 20.89 7.59
CA LYS A 189 -27.19 19.46 7.36
C LYS A 189 -27.98 18.86 8.53
N PRO A 190 -28.93 17.94 8.28
CA PRO A 190 -29.63 17.25 9.36
C PRO A 190 -28.69 16.28 10.08
N GLU A 191 -29.03 15.93 11.32
CA GLU A 191 -28.38 14.89 12.12
C GLU A 191 -28.35 13.55 11.38
N ILE A 192 -27.31 12.74 11.62
CA ILE A 192 -27.12 11.42 11.05
C ILE A 192 -27.97 10.40 11.81
N GLN A 193 -28.92 9.78 11.11
CA GLN A 193 -29.61 8.60 11.62
C GLN A 193 -28.83 7.31 11.32
N GLU A 194 -28.33 7.17 10.09
CA GLU A 194 -27.57 6.00 9.64
C GLU A 194 -26.65 6.37 8.47
N ILE A 195 -25.38 5.98 8.52
CA ILE A 195 -24.46 6.06 7.37
C ILE A 195 -24.69 4.86 6.44
N ILE A 196 -25.11 5.14 5.21
CA ILE A 196 -25.46 4.11 4.20
C ILE A 196 -24.39 3.93 3.12
N TRP A 197 -23.49 4.89 2.95
CA TRP A 197 -22.32 4.74 2.08
C TRP A 197 -21.21 5.67 2.54
N ASP A 198 -19.97 5.27 2.30
CA ASP A 198 -18.81 6.06 2.64
C ASP A 198 -17.66 5.75 1.68
N ASP A 199 -16.91 6.78 1.31
CA ASP A 199 -15.71 6.69 0.49
C ASP A 199 -14.62 7.52 1.15
N VAL A 200 -13.44 6.93 1.39
CA VAL A 200 -12.34 7.63 2.07
C VAL A 200 -11.05 7.25 1.39
N ASP A 201 -10.36 8.28 0.88
CA ASP A 201 -9.08 8.15 0.18
C ASP A 201 -8.00 8.98 0.88
N VAL A 202 -6.75 8.54 0.74
CA VAL A 202 -5.57 9.33 1.14
C VAL A 202 -5.01 10.07 -0.05
N ARG A 203 -4.91 11.40 0.07
CA ARG A 203 -4.31 12.29 -0.94
C ARG A 203 -3.14 13.06 -0.37
N ASN A 204 -2.32 13.60 -1.28
CA ASN A 204 -1.20 14.49 -0.97
C ASN A 204 -0.22 13.95 0.10
N LEU A 205 -0.05 12.63 0.19
CA LEU A 205 0.86 12.04 1.16
C LEU A 205 2.30 12.47 0.87
N ASN A 206 2.88 13.20 1.81
CA ASN A 206 4.27 13.62 1.81
C ASN A 206 4.99 12.94 2.98
N THR A 207 6.22 12.49 2.73
CA THR A 207 7.03 11.78 3.73
C THR A 207 8.44 12.35 3.79
N ARG A 208 9.00 12.38 5.01
CA ARG A 208 10.35 12.88 5.26
C ARG A 208 11.00 12.06 6.38
N LEU A 209 12.19 11.52 6.09
CA LEU A 209 13.00 10.86 7.11
C LEU A 209 13.55 11.87 8.13
N ALA A 210 13.66 11.38 9.36
CA ALA A 210 14.28 12.01 10.52
C ALA A 210 15.12 10.95 11.24
N ASP A 211 15.84 11.33 12.30
CA ASP A 211 16.62 10.37 13.07
C ASP A 211 15.68 9.35 13.73
N ASP A 212 15.89 8.08 13.39
CA ASP A 212 15.08 6.92 13.82
C ASP A 212 13.56 7.05 13.55
N GLY A 213 13.15 7.84 12.55
CA GLY A 213 11.74 8.03 12.26
C GLY A 213 11.41 8.53 10.85
N LEU A 214 10.18 8.27 10.43
CA LEU A 214 9.58 8.81 9.22
C LEU A 214 8.42 9.74 9.61
N LYS A 215 8.53 11.03 9.28
CA LYS A 215 7.40 11.97 9.38
C LYS A 215 6.54 11.88 8.14
N LEU A 216 5.23 11.92 8.30
CA LEU A 216 4.28 11.94 7.21
C LEU A 216 3.17 12.94 7.46
N ALA A 217 2.71 13.57 6.38
CA ALA A 217 1.59 14.48 6.37
C ALA A 217 0.77 14.25 5.08
N GLY A 218 -0.53 14.36 5.15
CA GLY A 218 -1.41 14.19 4.01
C GLY A 218 -2.83 14.60 4.32
N ASP A 219 -3.73 14.28 3.41
CA ASP A 219 -5.15 14.63 3.49
C ASP A 219 -6.01 13.38 3.35
N LEU A 220 -7.03 13.24 4.18
CA LEU A 220 -8.14 12.32 3.96
C LEU A 220 -9.23 13.04 3.17
N ASP A 221 -9.55 12.56 1.98
CA ASP A 221 -10.77 12.96 1.30
C ASP A 221 -11.89 12.03 1.74
N ILE A 222 -12.92 12.61 2.38
CA ILE A 222 -13.99 11.91 3.07
C ILE A 222 -15.31 12.24 2.39
N PHE A 223 -15.97 11.22 1.88
CA PHE A 223 -17.33 11.28 1.37
C PHE A 223 -18.22 10.35 2.20
N VAL A 224 -19.37 10.84 2.65
CA VAL A 224 -20.39 10.03 3.31
C VAL A 224 -21.76 10.31 2.71
N MET A 225 -22.55 9.25 2.58
CA MET A 225 -23.98 9.29 2.30
C MET A 225 -24.72 8.70 3.50
N TYR A 226 -25.76 9.38 3.95
CA TYR A 226 -26.45 9.05 5.17
C TYR A 226 -27.95 9.39 5.11
N ILE A 227 -28.74 8.75 5.97
CA ILE A 227 -30.14 9.09 6.19
C ILE A 227 -30.20 10.18 7.25
N GLY A 228 -30.78 11.33 6.91
CA GLY A 228 -30.92 12.45 7.83
C GLY A 228 -32.11 12.29 8.77
N ASN A 229 -31.94 12.63 10.05
CA ASN A 229 -33.01 12.68 11.04
C ASN A 229 -34.00 13.82 10.68
N GLY A 230 -35.26 13.49 10.45
CA GLY A 230 -36.33 14.43 10.07
C GLY A 230 -37.57 13.71 9.54
N GLU A 231 -38.71 14.41 9.43
CA GLU A 231 -40.02 13.82 9.09
C GLU A 231 -40.04 13.02 7.76
N THR A 232 -39.07 13.27 6.88
CA THR A 232 -38.98 12.64 5.56
C THR A 232 -37.86 11.60 5.42
N GLY A 233 -36.91 11.48 6.37
CA GLY A 233 -35.81 10.51 6.25
C GLY A 233 -35.08 10.56 4.90
N ASN A 234 -34.75 11.77 4.43
CA ASN A 234 -34.18 11.94 3.10
C ASN A 234 -32.69 11.56 3.10
N VAL A 235 -32.24 10.97 1.99
CA VAL A 235 -30.83 10.73 1.73
C VAL A 235 -30.09 12.07 1.65
N GLN A 236 -28.97 12.16 2.35
CA GLN A 236 -28.04 13.28 2.35
C GLN A 236 -26.63 12.79 2.02
N TRP A 237 -25.79 13.68 1.53
CA TRP A 237 -24.36 13.44 1.38
C TRP A 237 -23.55 14.59 1.95
N TYR A 238 -22.33 14.31 2.36
CA TYR A 238 -21.36 15.29 2.81
C TYR A 238 -19.97 14.87 2.33
N GLU A 239 -19.24 15.82 1.77
CA GLU A 239 -17.87 15.65 1.29
C GLU A 239 -16.99 16.71 1.96
N THR A 240 -15.86 16.29 2.50
CA THR A 240 -14.89 17.17 3.16
C THR A 240 -13.50 16.55 3.10
N THR A 241 -12.50 17.37 3.38
CA THR A 241 -11.12 16.93 3.56
C THR A 241 -10.69 17.11 5.02
N ALA A 242 -9.90 16.18 5.55
CA ALA A 242 -9.26 16.29 6.87
C ALA A 242 -7.75 16.05 6.75
N SER A 243 -6.94 17.05 7.10
CA SER A 243 -5.48 16.91 7.07
C SER A 243 -4.99 16.13 8.30
N PHE A 244 -4.03 15.24 8.09
CA PHE A 244 -3.40 14.45 9.15
C PHE A 244 -1.88 14.61 9.11
N GLU A 245 -1.26 14.48 10.29
CA GLU A 245 0.18 14.41 10.45
C GLU A 245 0.54 13.30 11.44
N GLY A 246 1.72 12.71 11.28
CA GLY A 246 2.26 11.79 12.27
C GLY A 246 3.66 11.32 11.98
N SER A 247 4.10 10.35 12.77
CA SER A 247 5.42 9.74 12.66
C SER A 247 5.34 8.24 12.81
N LEU A 248 6.23 7.55 12.09
CA LEU A 248 6.47 6.12 12.20
C LEU A 248 7.91 5.92 12.70
N ASP A 249 8.10 5.05 13.69
CA ASP A 249 9.43 4.76 14.24
C ASP A 249 10.17 3.83 13.28
N ILE A 250 11.22 4.34 12.63
CA ILE A 250 11.98 3.64 11.61
C ILE A 250 13.43 3.58 12.07
N SER A 251 13.84 2.47 12.66
CA SER A 251 15.18 2.36 13.27
C SER A 251 16.29 2.43 12.23
N GLY A 252 17.34 3.20 12.53
CA GLY A 252 18.55 3.30 11.71
C GLY A 252 18.43 4.22 10.51
N CYS A 253 17.34 4.99 10.38
CA CYS A 253 17.24 6.03 9.36
C CYS A 253 17.68 7.41 9.89
N ASN A 254 18.05 8.29 8.96
CA ASN A 254 18.36 9.69 9.24
C ASN A 254 17.86 10.60 8.11
N ALA A 255 17.94 11.91 8.31
CA ALA A 255 17.40 12.90 7.39
C ALA A 255 18.13 13.00 6.03
N ASP A 256 19.38 12.51 5.94
CA ASP A 256 20.20 12.57 4.74
C ASP A 256 20.00 11.36 3.81
N MET A 257 19.38 10.29 4.32
CA MET A 257 19.01 9.12 3.54
C MET A 257 17.93 9.42 2.49
N ILE A 258 17.87 8.57 1.48
CA ILE A 258 16.90 8.64 0.38
C ILE A 258 15.73 7.70 0.71
N PRO A 259 14.53 8.23 1.01
CA PRO A 259 13.37 7.40 1.26
C PRO A 259 12.76 6.86 -0.04
N TYR A 260 12.29 5.63 0.03
CA TYR A 260 11.37 5.02 -0.91
C TYR A 260 10.21 4.43 -0.10
N VAL A 261 9.06 5.11 -0.13
CA VAL A 261 7.90 4.79 0.71
C VAL A 261 6.73 4.43 -0.19
N ASN A 262 6.22 3.22 -0.04
CA ASN A 262 4.93 2.81 -0.61
C ASN A 262 3.91 2.65 0.51
N PHE A 263 2.63 2.81 0.19
CA PHE A 263 1.56 2.54 1.13
C PHE A 263 0.33 1.97 0.42
N GLN A 264 -0.52 1.29 1.19
CA GLN A 264 -1.84 0.85 0.76
C GLN A 264 -2.83 0.97 1.92
N ILE A 265 -4.10 1.28 1.63
CA ILE A 265 -5.16 1.29 2.64
C ILE A 265 -5.59 -0.16 2.88
N ILE A 266 -5.35 -0.66 4.10
CA ILE A 266 -5.72 -2.02 4.53
C ILE A 266 -6.91 -2.03 5.50
N GLY A 267 -7.33 -0.87 5.98
CA GLY A 267 -8.43 -0.75 6.92
C GLY A 267 -9.05 0.63 6.86
N LYS A 268 -10.38 0.67 6.96
CA LYS A 268 -11.17 1.89 6.96
C LYS A 268 -12.41 1.67 7.80
N THR A 269 -12.73 2.62 8.66
CA THR A 269 -13.93 2.62 9.49
C THR A 269 -14.46 4.05 9.58
N VAL A 270 -15.75 4.21 9.33
CA VAL A 270 -16.46 5.48 9.36
C VAL A 270 -17.68 5.27 10.25
N GLU A 271 -17.77 6.06 11.32
CA GLU A 271 -18.83 5.94 12.34
C GLU A 271 -19.37 7.32 12.69
N GLU A 272 -20.69 7.44 12.80
CA GLU A 272 -21.32 8.60 13.40
C GLU A 272 -21.14 8.63 14.93
N ARG A 273 -20.97 9.84 15.47
CA ARG A 273 -20.82 10.12 16.89
C ARG A 273 -21.67 11.32 17.30
N PRO A 274 -22.15 11.34 18.55
CA PRO A 274 -22.83 12.50 19.09
C PRO A 274 -21.85 13.67 19.23
N ASP A 275 -22.32 14.85 18.87
CA ASP A 275 -21.64 16.12 19.13
C ASP A 275 -21.84 16.57 20.59
N LEU A 276 -21.49 17.82 20.90
CA LEU A 276 -21.65 18.39 22.25
C LEU A 276 -23.10 18.50 22.71
N ASP A 277 -24.05 18.59 21.77
CA ASP A 277 -25.48 18.68 22.05
C ASP A 277 -26.13 17.29 22.12
N GLY A 278 -25.36 16.23 21.83
CA GLY A 278 -25.81 14.84 21.84
C GLY A 278 -26.44 14.39 20.53
N GLU A 279 -26.42 15.22 19.48
CA GLU A 279 -26.91 14.86 18.15
C GLU A 279 -25.81 14.15 17.38
N ASN A 280 -26.12 13.05 16.68
CA ASN A 280 -25.18 12.33 15.83
C ASN A 280 -24.74 13.18 14.62
N ARG A 281 -23.74 14.05 14.81
CA ARG A 281 -23.26 15.01 13.79
C ARG A 281 -21.77 14.95 13.55
N ASP A 282 -21.04 14.24 14.39
CA ASP A 282 -19.61 14.01 14.22
C ASP A 282 -19.39 12.70 13.45
N ILE A 283 -18.45 12.70 12.51
CA ILE A 283 -18.09 11.53 11.71
C ILE A 283 -16.64 11.19 12.07
N ALA A 284 -16.48 10.10 12.82
CA ALA A 284 -15.18 9.56 13.16
C ALA A 284 -14.68 8.65 12.04
N VAL A 285 -13.51 9.00 11.50
CA VAL A 285 -12.86 8.27 10.41
C VAL A 285 -11.56 7.67 10.93
N GLU A 286 -11.43 6.35 10.87
CA GLU A 286 -10.20 5.62 11.12
C GLU A 286 -9.71 4.95 9.84
N VAL A 287 -8.48 5.25 9.43
CA VAL A 287 -7.80 4.65 8.27
C VAL A 287 -6.51 3.98 8.73
N VAL A 288 -6.26 2.76 8.27
CA VAL A 288 -5.02 2.02 8.52
C VAL A 288 -4.28 1.88 7.21
N LEU A 289 -3.09 2.48 7.15
CA LEU A 289 -2.15 2.37 6.06
C LEU A 289 -1.10 1.32 6.38
N ASP A 290 -0.89 0.38 5.48
CA ASP A 290 0.27 -0.50 5.50
C ASP A 290 1.39 0.17 4.70
N MET A 291 2.48 0.53 5.38
CA MET A 291 3.59 1.30 4.82
C MET A 291 4.82 0.40 4.63
N ASP A 292 5.35 0.36 3.41
CA ASP A 292 6.63 -0.28 3.07
C ASP A 292 7.69 0.81 2.88
N VAL A 293 8.61 0.89 3.84
CA VAL A 293 9.62 1.96 3.95
C VAL A 293 11.00 1.38 3.71
N LYS A 294 11.65 1.85 2.63
CA LYS A 294 13.07 1.61 2.36
C LYS A 294 13.84 2.92 2.45
N ALA A 295 14.99 2.90 3.09
CA ALA A 295 15.90 4.03 3.14
C ALA A 295 17.27 3.63 2.59
N TYR A 296 17.83 4.49 1.75
CA TYR A 296 19.12 4.26 1.10
C TYR A 296 20.13 5.34 1.48
N GLU A 297 21.40 4.95 1.62
CA GLU A 297 22.52 5.84 1.91
C GLU A 297 23.44 5.91 0.68
N GLU A 298 23.80 7.13 0.25
CA GLU A 298 24.86 7.35 -0.72
C GLU A 298 26.22 7.23 -0.03
N ARG A 299 27.07 6.34 -0.54
CA ARG A 299 28.39 6.08 0.00
C ARG A 299 29.46 6.28 -1.05
N LYS A 300 30.64 6.69 -0.57
CA LYS A 300 31.87 6.74 -1.33
C LYS A 300 32.91 5.84 -0.69
N LYS A 301 33.61 5.05 -1.49
CA LYS A 301 34.65 4.17 -0.96
C LYS A 301 35.81 4.01 -1.94
N ASP A 302 37.01 4.14 -1.40
CA ASP A 302 38.23 3.73 -2.10
C ASP A 302 38.29 2.19 -2.17
N VAL A 303 38.34 1.67 -3.40
CA VAL A 303 38.59 0.26 -3.69
C VAL A 303 39.92 0.10 -4.40
N ILE A 304 40.50 -1.10 -4.34
CA ILE A 304 41.69 -1.42 -5.12
C ILE A 304 41.29 -1.58 -6.59
N ALA A 305 41.81 -0.71 -7.45
CA ALA A 305 41.68 -0.80 -8.90
C ALA A 305 42.77 -1.69 -9.51
N ASP A 306 43.98 -1.64 -8.95
CA ASP A 306 45.11 -2.46 -9.37
C ASP A 306 46.06 -2.73 -8.21
N ILE A 307 46.78 -3.84 -8.28
CA ILE A 307 47.70 -4.29 -7.25
C ILE A 307 48.89 -5.04 -7.84
N TYR A 308 50.11 -4.68 -7.42
CA TYR A 308 51.30 -5.40 -7.86
C TYR A 308 52.39 -5.41 -6.79
N SER A 309 53.41 -6.25 -6.97
CA SER A 309 54.59 -6.34 -6.11
C SER A 309 55.85 -6.40 -6.95
N PRO A 310 56.84 -5.51 -6.73
CA PRO A 310 58.17 -5.63 -7.33
C PRO A 310 58.97 -6.83 -6.82
N SER A 311 58.65 -7.32 -5.62
CA SER A 311 59.42 -8.34 -4.90
C SER A 311 58.87 -9.76 -5.02
N TYR A 312 57.64 -9.92 -5.54
CA TYR A 312 56.93 -11.20 -5.58
C TYR A 312 56.11 -11.33 -6.87
N ASP A 313 56.10 -12.52 -7.46
CA ASP A 313 55.14 -12.85 -8.51
C ASP A 313 53.74 -12.99 -7.89
N MET A 314 52.77 -12.28 -8.47
CA MET A 314 51.39 -12.26 -7.99
C MET A 314 50.44 -12.76 -9.09
N GLU A 315 49.49 -13.60 -8.68
CA GLU A 315 48.34 -13.97 -9.51
C GLU A 315 47.13 -13.17 -9.02
N ILE A 316 46.51 -12.41 -9.94
CA ILE A 316 45.42 -11.49 -9.62
C ILE A 316 44.15 -12.03 -10.27
N GLU A 317 43.15 -12.31 -9.44
CA GLU A 317 41.81 -12.67 -9.88
C GLU A 317 40.91 -11.43 -9.80
N ASN A 318 40.38 -11.00 -10.95
CA ASN A 318 39.43 -9.90 -11.05
C ASN A 318 38.03 -10.44 -11.34
N ALA A 319 37.01 -9.78 -10.79
CA ALA A 319 35.61 -10.07 -11.07
C ALA A 319 34.85 -8.78 -11.37
N ASP A 320 34.11 -8.77 -12.47
CA ASP A 320 33.24 -7.64 -12.81
C ASP A 320 32.06 -7.59 -11.82
N THR A 321 31.77 -6.41 -11.29
CA THR A 321 30.60 -6.17 -10.45
C THR A 321 29.82 -4.95 -10.92
N GLN A 322 28.52 -4.95 -10.66
CA GLN A 322 27.64 -3.82 -10.96
C GLN A 322 27.20 -3.19 -9.66
N LEU A 323 27.46 -1.89 -9.50
CA LEU A 323 26.99 -1.08 -8.38
C LEU A 323 25.85 -0.18 -8.86
N ARG A 324 24.90 0.10 -7.97
CA ARG A 324 23.83 1.06 -8.24
C ARG A 324 24.23 2.43 -7.73
N CYS A 325 24.01 3.45 -8.55
CA CYS A 325 24.20 4.85 -8.18
C CYS A 325 22.86 5.57 -8.28
N LEU A 326 22.64 6.59 -7.44
CA LEU A 326 21.48 7.45 -7.58
C LEU A 326 21.69 8.36 -8.80
N VAL A 327 20.84 8.24 -9.81
CA VAL A 327 20.95 9.07 -11.03
C VAL A 327 20.16 10.37 -10.88
N VAL A 328 18.94 10.30 -10.34
CA VAL A 328 18.06 11.45 -10.13
C VAL A 328 17.20 11.23 -8.90
N ARG A 329 17.11 12.27 -8.07
CA ARG A 329 16.06 12.39 -7.04
C ARG A 329 14.88 13.15 -7.62
N ASN A 330 13.82 12.46 -7.99
CA ASN A 330 12.63 13.11 -8.52
C ASN A 330 11.64 13.42 -7.39
N ASN A 331 11.67 14.65 -6.90
CA ASN A 331 10.69 15.18 -5.95
C ASN A 331 9.66 16.09 -6.65
N VAL A 332 9.28 15.79 -7.89
CA VAL A 332 8.33 16.62 -8.64
C VAL A 332 6.91 16.10 -8.43
N SER A 333 6.11 16.88 -7.71
CA SER A 333 4.65 16.78 -7.78
C SER A 333 4.17 17.48 -9.07
N SER A 334 3.55 16.73 -9.98
CA SER A 334 2.95 17.30 -11.19
C SER A 334 1.43 17.28 -11.07
N ARG A 335 0.79 18.44 -11.27
CA ARG A 335 -0.67 18.53 -11.33
C ARG A 335 -1.13 18.14 -12.73
N VAL A 336 -1.74 16.97 -12.85
CA VAL A 336 -2.41 16.55 -14.08
C VAL A 336 -3.85 17.02 -14.01
N SER A 337 -4.27 17.84 -14.98
CA SER A 337 -5.67 18.24 -15.16
C SER A 337 -6.14 17.81 -16.54
N GLY A 338 -7.24 17.07 -16.61
CA GLY A 338 -7.87 16.65 -17.86
C GLY A 338 -9.37 16.83 -17.77
N ASN A 339 -10.00 17.15 -18.89
CA ASN A 339 -11.46 17.11 -19.02
C ASN A 339 -11.81 15.73 -19.60
N LEU A 340 -12.60 14.95 -18.88
CA LEU A 340 -13.22 13.75 -19.46
C LEU A 340 -14.49 14.16 -20.22
N GLN A 341 -14.52 13.86 -21.52
CA GLN A 341 -15.76 13.88 -22.30
C GLN A 341 -16.47 12.54 -22.06
N LEU A 342 -17.61 12.58 -21.38
CA LEU A 342 -18.42 11.40 -21.10
C LEU A 342 -19.50 11.27 -22.19
N GLU A 343 -19.61 10.12 -22.84
CA GLU A 343 -20.54 9.91 -23.96
C GLU A 343 -22.01 9.74 -23.51
N ASN A 344 -22.26 9.38 -22.24
CA ASN A 344 -23.60 9.08 -21.74
C ASN A 344 -23.79 9.55 -20.29
N TYR A 345 -24.76 10.44 -20.05
CA TYR A 345 -25.07 10.99 -18.72
C TYR A 345 -26.07 10.14 -17.92
N ALA A 346 -26.78 9.21 -18.57
CA ALA A 346 -27.93 8.52 -17.98
C ALA A 346 -27.58 7.43 -16.94
N ASP A 347 -26.38 6.86 -17.04
CA ASP A 347 -25.91 5.79 -16.14
C ASP A 347 -24.89 6.30 -15.10
N LEU A 348 -24.68 7.61 -15.03
CA LEU A 348 -23.80 8.24 -14.05
C LEU A 348 -24.62 8.63 -12.83
N MET A 349 -24.28 8.05 -11.68
CA MET A 349 -24.54 8.73 -10.41
C MET A 349 -23.67 9.99 -10.37
N GLN A 350 -24.25 11.13 -10.73
CA GLN A 350 -23.76 12.42 -10.26
C GLN A 350 -24.22 12.57 -8.81
N ILE A 351 -23.28 12.54 -7.87
CA ILE A 351 -23.50 12.96 -6.48
C ILE A 351 -22.68 14.22 -6.24
#